data_AF-A0A7S0SU49-F1
#
_entry.id   AF-A0A7S0SU49-F1
#
_cell.length_a   1.000
_cell.length_b   1.000
_cell.length_c   1.000
_cell.angle_alpha   90.00
_cell.angle_beta   90.00
_cell.angle_gamma   90.00
#
_symmetry.space_group_name_H-M   'P 1'
#
loop_
_entity.id
_entity.type
_entity.pdbx_description
1 polymer ?
#
loop_
_entity_poly.entity_id
_entity_poly.type
_entity_poly.pdbx_seq_one_letter_code
_entity_poly.pdbx_strand_id
1 'polypeptide(L)'
;MKSLKKFSKINSIAIYGGEDKDKQLDQLSNAAGIQLIVATPGRLIDLIANKNISLKHITYLVIDEADRMLALGFRDQITAISNQIDRNRQTMLFSATFPGKLREIVNDWLIDAVTIRCNTIDLTSNQNNNTNTSNDINNDEINDSSTSNNDQ
;
A
#
# COMPACT_ATOMS: atom_id res chain seq x y z
N MET A 1 1.29 -17.97 9.87
CA MET A 1 2.75 -17.72 9.95
C MET A 1 3.65 -18.94 10.20
N LYS A 2 3.14 -20.18 10.28
CA LYS A 2 3.98 -21.37 10.57
C LYS A 2 4.77 -21.89 9.35
N SER A 3 4.31 -21.70 8.12
CA SER A 3 4.92 -22.33 6.94
C SER A 3 6.21 -21.66 6.45
N LEU A 4 6.33 -20.31 6.50
CA LEU A 4 7.52 -19.60 6.03
C LEU A 4 8.72 -19.74 6.99
N LYS A 5 8.43 -19.80 8.29
CA LYS A 5 9.44 -20.06 9.34
C LYS A 5 10.08 -21.45 9.25
N LYS A 6 9.43 -22.40 8.59
CA LYS A 6 9.98 -23.75 8.39
C LYS A 6 11.22 -23.74 7.48
N PHE A 7 11.28 -22.80 6.54
CA PHE A 7 12.32 -22.73 5.51
C PHE A 7 13.31 -21.58 5.72
N SER A 8 13.04 -20.68 6.67
CA SER A 8 13.93 -19.56 7.00
C SER A 8 13.82 -19.23 8.49
N LYS A 9 14.96 -18.99 9.15
CA LYS A 9 15.01 -18.52 10.54
C LYS A 9 14.68 -17.02 10.59
N ILE A 10 13.45 -16.65 10.22
CA ILE A 10 12.95 -15.28 10.27
C ILE A 10 12.26 -15.05 11.62
N ASN A 11 12.76 -14.06 12.37
CA ASN A 11 12.13 -13.59 13.59
C ASN A 11 11.07 -12.54 13.25
N SER A 12 9.88 -12.72 13.81
CA SER A 12 8.70 -11.98 13.38
C SER A 12 7.74 -11.77 14.54
N ILE A 13 7.10 -10.61 14.58
CA ILE A 13 6.10 -10.28 15.59
C ILE A 13 4.82 -9.76 14.93
N ALA A 14 3.69 -9.97 15.60
CA ALA A 14 2.41 -9.38 15.23
C ALA A 14 1.99 -8.35 16.28
N ILE A 15 1.64 -7.14 15.83
CA ILE A 15 1.34 -5.97 16.67
C ILE A 15 -0.06 -5.47 16.32
N TYR A 16 -1.04 -5.78 17.15
CA TYR A 16 -2.43 -5.40 16.89
C TYR A 16 -3.20 -5.17 18.21
N GLY A 17 -4.33 -4.48 18.12
CA GLY A 17 -5.23 -4.24 19.25
C GLY A 17 -6.02 -5.48 19.65
N GLY A 18 -6.59 -5.49 20.87
CA GLY A 18 -7.34 -6.64 21.40
C GLY A 18 -6.48 -7.69 22.11
N GLU A 19 -5.15 -7.56 22.07
CA GLU A 19 -4.22 -8.27 22.95
C GLU A 19 -3.57 -7.31 23.97
N ASP A 20 -3.09 -7.93 25.06
CA ASP A 20 -2.35 -7.28 26.13
C ASP A 20 -1.10 -6.58 25.55
N LYS A 21 -0.98 -5.28 25.84
CA LYS A 21 0.12 -4.44 25.37
C LYS A 21 1.44 -4.85 25.99
N ASP A 22 1.45 -5.21 27.28
CA ASP A 22 2.67 -5.52 28.02
C ASP A 22 3.26 -6.84 27.51
N LYS A 23 2.41 -7.82 27.21
CA LYS A 23 2.83 -9.07 26.56
C LYS A 23 3.47 -8.83 25.19
N GLN A 24 2.93 -7.91 24.36
CA GLN A 24 3.54 -7.55 23.08
C GLN A 24 4.89 -6.83 23.26
N LEU A 25 5.02 -5.99 24.29
CA LEU A 25 6.28 -5.31 24.64
C LEU A 25 7.36 -6.27 25.14
N ASP A 26 6.97 -7.24 25.96
CA ASP A 26 7.87 -8.29 26.44
C ASP A 26 8.37 -9.15 25.27
N GLN A 27 7.49 -9.49 24.33
CA GLN A 27 7.88 -10.19 23.11
C GLN A 27 8.86 -9.37 22.26
N LEU A 28 8.64 -8.06 22.18
CA LEU A 28 9.52 -7.15 21.43
C LEU A 28 10.91 -7.06 22.08
N SER A 29 10.96 -6.96 23.40
CA SER A 29 12.20 -6.77 24.18
C SER A 29 13.04 -8.04 24.28
N ASN A 30 12.40 -9.21 24.36
CA ASN A 30 13.07 -10.51 24.49
C ASN A 30 13.42 -11.15 23.13
N ALA A 31 12.93 -10.60 22.01
CA ALA A 31 13.22 -11.14 20.69
C ALA A 31 14.66 -10.82 20.25
N ALA A 32 15.40 -11.85 19.83
CA ALA A 32 16.70 -11.70 19.20
C ALA A 32 16.56 -11.09 17.79
N GLY A 33 16.39 -9.76 17.70
CA GLY A 33 16.29 -9.00 16.45
C GLY A 33 15.05 -9.36 15.62
N ILE A 34 14.13 -8.41 15.45
CA ILE A 34 12.91 -8.61 14.67
C ILE A 34 13.17 -8.22 13.22
N GLN A 35 12.84 -9.13 12.29
CA GLN A 35 13.03 -8.95 10.86
C GLN A 35 11.73 -8.69 10.11
N LEU A 36 10.58 -9.12 10.67
CA LEU A 36 9.26 -8.93 10.09
C LEU A 36 8.27 -8.46 11.16
N ILE A 37 7.58 -7.36 10.90
CA ILE A 37 6.49 -6.86 11.74
C ILE A 37 5.21 -6.90 10.91
N VAL A 38 4.18 -7.56 11.43
CA VAL A 38 2.82 -7.48 10.90
C VAL A 38 2.01 -6.66 11.88
N ALA A 39 1.42 -5.54 11.46
CA ALA A 39 0.77 -4.66 12.43
C ALA A 39 -0.49 -3.96 11.92
N THR A 40 -1.39 -3.62 12.84
CA THR A 40 -2.46 -2.65 12.57
C THR A 40 -1.95 -1.22 12.82
N PRO A 41 -2.33 -0.23 12.00
CA PRO A 41 -1.76 1.12 12.08
C PRO A 41 -1.85 1.76 13.48
N GLY A 42 -3.03 1.68 14.11
CA GLY A 42 -3.26 2.26 15.44
C GLY A 42 -2.31 1.75 16.52
N ARG A 43 -2.12 0.43 16.66
CA ARG A 43 -1.22 -0.10 17.69
C ARG A 43 0.25 0.17 17.34
N LEU A 44 0.61 0.13 16.05
CA LEU A 44 1.98 0.39 15.64
C LEU A 44 2.42 1.83 15.93
N ILE A 45 1.57 2.83 15.61
CA ILE A 45 1.91 4.23 15.86
C ILE A 45 2.07 4.51 17.36
N ASP A 46 1.26 3.88 18.22
CA ASP A 46 1.40 3.98 19.67
C ASP A 46 2.76 3.49 20.16
N LEU A 47 3.26 2.37 19.62
CA LEU A 47 4.56 1.82 20.00
C LEU A 47 5.72 2.66 19.48
N ILE A 48 5.57 3.28 18.30
CA ILE A 48 6.56 4.23 17.76
C ILE A 48 6.61 5.49 18.63
N ALA A 49 5.45 6.07 18.96
CA ALA A 49 5.36 7.28 19.77
C ALA A 49 5.98 7.11 21.16
N ASN A 50 5.79 5.94 21.77
CA ASN A 50 6.40 5.58 23.05
C ASN A 50 7.86 5.12 22.94
N LYS A 51 8.47 5.18 21.75
CA LYS A 51 9.84 4.75 21.45
C LYS A 51 10.13 3.29 21.79
N ASN A 52 9.09 2.45 21.84
CA ASN A 52 9.25 1.01 22.06
C ASN A 52 9.78 0.31 20.81
N ILE A 53 9.48 0.84 19.63
CA ILE A 53 9.93 0.29 18.34
C ILE A 53 10.53 1.39 17.46
N SER A 54 11.54 1.02 16.66
CA SER A 54 12.14 1.89 15.66
C SER A 54 12.02 1.27 14.27
N LEU A 55 11.63 2.06 13.28
CA LEU A 55 11.49 1.63 11.88
C LEU A 55 12.67 2.07 10.99
N LYS A 56 13.75 2.60 11.57
CA LYS A 56 14.88 3.20 10.85
C LYS A 56 15.58 2.27 9.85
N HIS A 57 15.53 0.96 10.08
CA HIS A 57 16.20 -0.04 9.24
C HIS A 57 15.24 -0.80 8.32
N ILE A 58 13.98 -0.35 8.21
CA ILE A 58 13.00 -0.99 7.33
C ILE A 58 13.31 -0.61 5.88
N THR A 59 13.53 -1.63 5.06
CA THR A 59 13.75 -1.50 3.61
C THR A 59 12.54 -1.93 2.78
N TYR A 60 11.51 -2.51 3.43
CA TYR A 60 10.27 -2.97 2.80
C TYR A 60 9.05 -2.51 3.60
N LEU A 61 8.11 -1.82 2.94
CA LEU A 61 6.81 -1.46 3.49
C LEU A 61 5.71 -2.10 2.66
N VAL A 62 4.81 -2.85 3.31
CA VAL A 62 3.64 -3.45 2.66
C VAL A 62 2.37 -2.87 3.26
N ILE A 63 1.49 -2.38 2.40
CA ILE A 63 0.18 -1.81 2.74
C ILE A 63 -0.87 -2.73 2.15
N ASP A 64 -1.46 -3.60 2.97
CA ASP A 64 -2.47 -4.57 2.53
C ASP A 64 -3.90 -4.09 2.86
N GLU A 65 -4.88 -4.45 2.03
CA GLU A 65 -6.27 -3.94 2.09
C GLU A 65 -6.34 -2.41 2.20
N ALA A 66 -5.61 -1.69 1.33
CA ALA A 66 -5.47 -0.24 1.41
C ALA A 66 -6.80 0.52 1.34
N ASP A 67 -7.71 0.10 0.46
CA ASP A 67 -9.07 0.64 0.38
C ASP A 67 -9.84 0.53 1.70
N ARG A 68 -9.76 -0.62 2.37
CA ARG A 68 -10.38 -0.83 3.68
C ARG A 68 -9.77 0.05 4.75
N MET A 69 -8.44 0.17 4.77
CA MET A 69 -7.78 1.04 5.74
C MET A 69 -8.20 2.50 5.60
N LEU A 70 -8.40 2.97 4.36
CA LEU A 70 -8.95 4.31 4.12
C LEU A 70 -10.40 4.44 4.59
N ALA A 71 -11.23 3.41 4.36
CA ALA A 71 -12.61 3.39 4.85
C ALA A 71 -12.70 3.45 6.38
N LEU A 72 -11.71 2.87 7.08
CA LEU A 72 -11.58 2.91 8.54
C LEU A 72 -10.95 4.21 9.08
N GLY A 73 -10.59 5.16 8.21
CA GLY A 73 -9.98 6.43 8.62
C GLY A 73 -8.51 6.34 9.01
N PHE A 74 -7.80 5.27 8.63
CA PHE A 74 -6.39 5.08 9.00
C PHE A 74 -5.38 5.84 8.13
N ARG A 75 -5.84 6.73 7.24
CA ARG A 75 -4.98 7.51 6.33
C ARG A 75 -3.83 8.18 7.09
N ASP A 76 -4.14 8.98 8.11
CA ASP A 76 -3.13 9.80 8.77
C ASP A 76 -2.13 8.96 9.57
N GLN A 77 -2.59 7.84 10.14
CA GLN A 77 -1.74 6.88 10.85
C GLN A 77 -0.76 6.19 9.89
N ILE A 78 -1.25 5.76 8.72
CA ILE A 78 -0.39 5.12 7.70
C ILE A 78 0.63 6.13 7.17
N THR A 79 0.21 7.36 6.88
CA THR A 79 1.13 8.43 6.48
C THR A 79 2.18 8.70 7.55
N ALA A 80 1.79 8.76 8.82
CA ALA A 80 2.72 8.94 9.93
C ALA A 80 3.73 7.78 10.02
N ILE A 81 3.29 6.53 9.90
CA ILE A 81 4.17 5.35 9.88
C ILE A 81 5.12 5.39 8.69
N SER A 82 4.60 5.67 7.49
CA SER A 82 5.35 5.78 6.24
C SER A 82 6.48 6.83 6.32
N ASN A 83 6.24 7.93 7.02
CA ASN A 83 7.21 9.01 7.25
C ASN A 83 8.30 8.66 8.28
N GLN A 84 8.11 7.62 9.09
CA GLN A 84 9.13 7.12 10.03
C GLN A 84 10.13 6.15 9.38
N ILE A 85 9.89 5.79 8.11
CA ILE A 85 10.73 4.89 7.34
C ILE A 85 11.47 5.70 6.27
N ASP A 86 12.75 5.36 6.02
CA ASP A 86 13.54 5.96 4.95
C ASP A 86 12.84 5.81 3.59
N ARG A 87 12.94 6.84 2.72
CA ARG A 87 12.35 6.82 1.38
C ARG A 87 13.06 5.84 0.45
N ASN A 88 14.32 5.49 0.72
CA ASN A 88 15.06 4.44 0.04
C ASN A 88 14.59 3.05 0.51
N ARG A 89 13.35 2.73 0.19
CA ARG A 89 12.66 1.47 0.51
C ARG A 89 11.83 1.01 -0.68
N GLN A 90 11.55 -0.28 -0.73
CA GLN A 90 10.51 -0.80 -1.60
C GLN A 90 9.16 -0.73 -0.88
N THR A 91 8.17 -0.06 -1.48
CA THR A 91 6.80 -0.05 -0.97
C THR A 91 5.89 -0.84 -1.90
N MET A 92 5.07 -1.74 -1.34
CA MET A 92 4.02 -2.46 -2.06
C MET A 92 2.66 -2.09 -1.47
N LEU A 93 1.68 -1.84 -2.33
CA LEU A 93 0.32 -1.55 -1.95
C LEU A 93 -0.62 -2.54 -2.62
N PHE A 94 -1.43 -3.22 -1.79
CA PHE A 94 -2.44 -4.18 -2.22
C PHE A 94 -3.82 -3.63 -1.86
N SER A 95 -4.73 -3.72 -2.82
CA SER A 95 -6.09 -3.24 -2.68
C SER A 95 -7.01 -3.99 -3.64
N ALA A 96 -8.21 -4.33 -3.19
CA ALA A 96 -9.22 -4.95 -4.04
C ALA A 96 -9.89 -3.91 -4.96
N THR A 97 -10.03 -2.68 -4.46
CA THR A 97 -10.64 -1.57 -5.20
C THR A 97 -9.70 -0.36 -5.29
N PHE A 98 -9.97 0.53 -6.24
CA PHE A 98 -9.19 1.77 -6.45
C PHE A 98 -10.11 3.00 -6.52
N PRO A 99 -10.70 3.44 -5.39
CA PRO A 99 -11.46 4.68 -5.33
C PRO A 99 -10.56 5.91 -5.55
N GLY A 100 -11.15 7.05 -5.93
CA GLY A 100 -10.41 8.30 -6.15
C GLY A 100 -9.49 8.68 -4.97
N LYS A 101 -10.00 8.58 -3.75
CA LYS A 101 -9.23 8.82 -2.52
C LYS A 101 -7.98 7.94 -2.39
N LEU A 102 -8.01 6.70 -2.86
CA LEU A 102 -6.82 5.84 -2.85
C LEU A 102 -5.80 6.29 -3.88
N ARG A 103 -6.23 6.75 -5.06
CA ARG A 103 -5.32 7.26 -6.11
C ARG A 103 -4.54 8.49 -5.63
N GLU A 104 -5.19 9.40 -4.92
CA GLU A 104 -4.53 10.58 -4.35
C GLU A 104 -3.38 10.18 -3.42
N ILE A 105 -3.60 9.14 -2.62
CA ILE A 105 -2.67 8.69 -1.57
C ILE A 105 -1.56 7.78 -2.12
N VAL A 106 -1.81 7.09 -3.23
CA VAL A 106 -0.79 6.29 -3.93
C VAL A 106 0.45 7.13 -4.25
N ASN A 107 0.26 8.37 -4.68
CA ASN A 107 1.37 9.29 -4.99
C ASN A 107 2.14 9.73 -3.74
N ASP A 108 1.50 9.72 -2.57
CA ASP A 108 2.14 10.08 -1.30
C ASP A 108 2.99 8.94 -0.73
N TRP A 109 2.55 7.69 -0.93
CA TRP A 109 3.14 6.51 -0.29
C TRP A 109 4.08 5.70 -1.19
N LEU A 110 3.93 5.81 -2.50
CA LEU A 110 4.71 5.08 -3.49
C LEU A 110 5.61 6.02 -4.29
N ILE A 111 6.74 5.48 -4.76
CA ILE A 111 7.70 6.18 -5.63
C ILE A 111 7.84 5.33 -6.89
N ASP A 112 7.58 5.91 -8.06
CA ASP A 112 7.72 5.26 -9.37
C ASP A 112 7.08 3.86 -9.44
N ALA A 113 5.83 3.75 -8.96
CA ALA A 113 5.17 2.46 -8.81
C ALA A 113 4.62 1.90 -10.12
N VAL A 114 4.98 0.65 -10.40
CA VAL A 114 4.33 -0.16 -11.44
C VAL A 114 3.01 -0.70 -10.92
N THR A 115 1.93 -0.44 -11.65
CA THR A 115 0.61 -0.96 -11.31
C THR A 115 0.35 -2.30 -12.00
N ILE A 116 0.07 -3.33 -11.21
CA ILE A 116 -0.35 -4.65 -11.69
C ILE A 116 -1.83 -4.84 -11.33
N ARG A 117 -2.65 -5.15 -12.34
CA ARG A 117 -4.08 -5.46 -12.16
C ARG A 117 -4.34 -6.88 -12.62
N CYS A 118 -4.90 -7.70 -11.73
CA CYS A 118 -5.38 -9.03 -12.06
C CYS A 118 -6.87 -8.95 -12.39
N ASN A 119 -7.21 -9.12 -13.67
CA ASN A 119 -8.62 -9.29 -14.05
C ASN A 119 -8.97 -10.77 -13.95
N THR A 120 -10.15 -11.08 -13.39
CA THR A 120 -10.70 -12.43 -13.49
C THR A 120 -11.01 -12.69 -14.96
N ILE A 121 -10.42 -13.76 -15.51
CA ILE A 121 -10.84 -14.25 -16.83
C ILE A 121 -12.20 -14.93 -16.58
N ASP A 122 -13.28 -14.33 -17.06
CA ASP A 122 -14.57 -15.02 -17.11
C ASP A 122 -14.42 -16.19 -18.09
N LEU A 123 -14.34 -17.41 -17.54
CA LEU A 123 -14.26 -18.67 -18.30
C LEU A 123 -15.56 -19.00 -19.08
N THR A 124 -16.49 -18.05 -19.21
CA THR A 124 -17.77 -18.19 -19.92
C THR A 124 -17.81 -17.45 -21.27
N SER A 125 -16.66 -17.09 -21.84
CA SER A 125 -16.61 -16.65 -23.25
C SER A 125 -16.41 -17.85 -24.17
N ASN A 126 -17.51 -18.56 -24.45
CA ASN A 126 -17.58 -19.49 -25.57
C ASN A 126 -17.33 -18.71 -26.86
N GLN A 127 -16.43 -19.24 -27.68
CA GLN A 127 -15.99 -18.72 -28.97
C GLN A 127 -17.17 -18.27 -29.85
N ASN A 128 -17.11 -17.05 -30.38
CA ASN A 128 -17.60 -16.75 -31.74
C ASN A 128 -16.87 -15.52 -32.29
N ASN A 129 -16.16 -15.76 -33.39
CA ASN A 129 -15.21 -14.87 -34.06
C ASN A 129 -15.87 -13.68 -34.79
N ASN A 130 -15.16 -12.55 -34.80
CA ASN A 130 -14.81 -11.68 -35.95
C ASN A 130 -15.07 -10.17 -35.81
N THR A 131 -14.02 -9.43 -36.22
CA THR A 131 -13.97 -8.08 -36.82
C THR A 131 -14.23 -6.85 -35.95
N ASN A 132 -13.18 -6.19 -35.46
CA ASN A 132 -12.58 -5.01 -36.13
C ASN A 132 -11.57 -4.29 -35.23
N THR A 133 -10.38 -4.08 -35.78
CA THR A 133 -9.35 -3.12 -35.38
C THR A 133 -9.90 -1.70 -35.33
N SER A 134 -9.64 -0.96 -34.24
CA SER A 134 -9.34 0.49 -34.24
C SER A 134 -8.88 0.95 -32.86
N ASN A 135 -7.61 1.33 -32.80
CA ASN A 135 -6.98 2.44 -32.06
C ASN A 135 -7.77 3.09 -30.91
N ASP A 136 -7.18 3.07 -29.70
CA ASP A 136 -7.26 4.19 -28.75
C ASP A 136 -5.87 4.38 -28.10
N ILE A 137 -4.96 4.93 -28.91
CA ILE A 137 -3.80 5.70 -28.46
C ILE A 137 -4.24 7.16 -28.53
N ASN A 138 -4.03 7.89 -27.43
CA ASN A 138 -4.11 9.34 -27.26
C ASN A 138 -5.50 9.97 -27.12
N ASN A 139 -5.78 10.50 -25.93
CA ASN A 139 -6.48 11.76 -25.76
C ASN A 139 -5.88 12.49 -24.55
N ASP A 140 -4.64 12.95 -24.73
CA ASP A 140 -4.03 14.05 -23.97
C ASP A 140 -3.28 14.90 -24.99
N GLU A 141 -4.03 15.72 -25.73
CA GLU A 141 -3.60 16.98 -26.35
C GLU A 141 -4.77 17.52 -27.19
N ILE A 142 -5.29 18.68 -26.79
CA ILE A 142 -5.81 19.81 -27.59
C ILE A 142 -6.66 20.64 -26.62
N ASN A 143 -6.05 21.69 -26.09
CA ASN A 143 -6.63 23.03 -26.06
C ASN A 143 -5.56 24.01 -25.56
N ASP A 144 -4.67 24.41 -26.47
CA ASP A 144 -4.16 25.78 -26.41
C ASP A 144 -4.24 26.45 -27.79
N SER A 145 -5.06 27.49 -27.79
CA SER A 145 -4.97 28.72 -28.59
C SER A 145 -5.36 28.77 -30.07
N SER A 146 -5.87 29.97 -30.37
CA SER A 146 -6.05 30.64 -31.67
C SER A 146 -7.46 30.43 -32.26
N THR A 147 -8.22 31.45 -32.67
CA THR A 147 -7.89 32.84 -33.02
C THR A 147 -9.16 33.70 -32.97
N SER A 148 -8.96 34.92 -32.50
CA SER A 148 -9.54 36.22 -32.88
C SER A 148 -10.65 36.34 -33.93
N ASN A 149 -11.36 37.47 -33.80
CA ASN A 149 -12.17 38.22 -34.78
C ASN A 149 -13.68 37.89 -34.71
N ASN A 150 -14.63 38.83 -34.58
CA ASN A 150 -14.61 40.24 -34.95
C ASN A 150 -15.85 41.00 -34.37
N ASP A 151 -15.68 42.32 -34.23
CA ASP A 151 -16.63 43.41 -34.50
C ASP A 151 -17.92 43.60 -33.67
N GLN A 152 -17.91 44.57 -32.75
CA GLN A 152 -18.54 45.92 -32.89
C GLN A 152 -18.34 46.77 -31.63
#